data_AF-A0A9D9LIQ3-F1
#
_entry.id   AF-A0A9D9LIQ3-F1
#
_cell.length_a   1.000
_cell.length_b   1.000
_cell.length_c   1.000
_cell.angle_alpha   90.00
_cell.angle_beta   90.00
_cell.angle_gamma   90.00
#
_symmetry.space_group_name_H-M   'P 1'
#
loop_
_entity.id
_entity.type
_entity.pdbx_description
1 polymer ?
#
loop_
_entity_poly.entity_id
_entity_poly.type
_entity_poly.pdbx_seq_one_letter_code
_entity_poly.pdbx_strand_id
1 'polypeptide(L)'
;MKKILVIIATAAAMLMASCSSKDSSITVGGSSELDSLSYALGSNIAYMIKYNLGDLDLNYDKITKGIEDFARGKNSIEPEQAGEILQAYFMSPRDSVPFRSEAQRDSISYALGVDQGNGMDAARVPAQTKWINKAFVDVKAEHSAFGEGQDAERTTMRIMQNWFMVEAPKMFLKESEDFLADIEKDKKWQKTESGLLYQIVEEGDAELRPTKVTDKVKVHYKGLNMKGEQFDSSYDRGEPAEFPLNAVIKGWSEGVMLLGQGGKIKMWLHPDLAYGPQAMSPEIGPNAALYFEVELLEVMPDITVEEPAEAEAEEVVAE
;
A
#
# COMPACT_ATOMS: atom_id res chain seq x y z
N MET A 1 -3.25 -17.23 -28.98
CA MET A 1 -2.15 -16.26 -28.85
C MET A 1 -2.38 -15.43 -27.60
N LYS A 2 -1.33 -15.29 -26.80
CA LYS A 2 -1.25 -14.65 -25.49
C LYS A 2 -1.91 -13.26 -25.48
N LYS A 3 -3.10 -13.13 -24.90
CA LYS A 3 -3.54 -11.87 -24.29
C LYS A 3 -3.59 -12.15 -22.80
N ILE A 4 -2.46 -11.89 -22.18
CA ILE A 4 -2.21 -12.04 -20.76
C ILE A 4 -3.28 -11.23 -20.02
N LEU A 5 -3.96 -11.92 -19.10
CA LEU A 5 -4.76 -11.34 -18.04
C LEU A 5 -3.92 -10.27 -17.33
N VAL A 6 -4.25 -9.01 -17.58
CA VAL A 6 -4.05 -7.98 -16.56
C VAL A 6 -5.42 -7.81 -15.92
N ILE A 7 -5.82 -8.82 -15.15
CA ILE A 7 -6.56 -8.55 -13.91
C ILE A 7 -5.63 -7.58 -13.18
N ILE A 8 -6.10 -6.38 -12.83
CA ILE A 8 -5.37 -5.56 -11.86
C ILE A 8 -5.12 -6.50 -10.69
N ALA A 9 -3.87 -6.93 -10.54
CA ALA A 9 -3.51 -7.95 -9.59
C ALA A 9 -3.91 -7.41 -8.22
N THR A 10 -5.05 -7.86 -7.71
CA THR A 10 -5.29 -7.92 -6.29
C THR A 10 -4.17 -8.80 -5.78
N ALA A 11 -3.24 -8.19 -5.05
CA ALA A 11 -2.25 -8.93 -4.30
C ALA A 11 -3.02 -9.83 -3.33
N ALA A 12 -3.28 -11.06 -3.74
CA ALA A 12 -3.76 -12.10 -2.87
C ALA A 12 -2.61 -12.42 -1.90
N ALA A 13 -2.79 -12.09 -0.63
CA ALA A 13 -1.96 -12.61 0.44
C ALA A 13 -2.84 -12.94 1.65
N MET A 14 -2.84 -14.23 1.99
CA MET A 14 -3.38 -14.81 3.22
C MET A 14 -2.52 -14.38 4.43
N LEU A 15 -3.16 -14.03 5.56
CA LEU A 15 -3.07 -14.73 6.86
C LEU A 15 -3.67 -13.91 8.03
N MET A 16 -4.62 -14.56 8.72
CA MET A 16 -4.93 -14.58 10.16
C MET A 16 -5.24 -13.28 10.94
N ALA A 17 -6.55 -13.11 11.16
CA ALA A 17 -7.24 -12.70 12.39
C ALA A 17 -6.68 -11.56 13.27
N SER A 18 -7.43 -10.46 13.31
CA SER A 18 -7.99 -9.98 14.58
C SER A 18 -9.22 -9.12 14.32
N CYS A 19 -10.33 -9.49 14.95
CA CYS A 19 -11.53 -8.67 15.02
C CYS A 19 -11.20 -7.34 15.72
N SER A 20 -11.02 -6.30 14.92
CA SER A 20 -11.29 -4.92 15.31
C SER A 20 -12.44 -4.47 14.42
N SER A 21 -13.45 -3.83 14.99
CA SER A 21 -14.55 -3.20 14.26
C SER A 21 -13.98 -2.25 13.20
N LYS A 22 -13.85 -2.73 11.95
CA LYS A 22 -13.31 -1.99 10.81
C LYS A 22 -14.43 -1.17 10.18
N ASP A 23 -14.35 0.15 10.28
CA ASP A 23 -15.09 1.01 9.36
C ASP A 23 -14.47 0.83 7.97
N SER A 24 -15.18 0.12 7.09
CA SER A 24 -14.78 -0.06 5.68
C SER A 24 -14.67 1.31 5.00
N SER A 25 -13.70 1.48 4.09
CA SER A 25 -13.60 2.73 3.32
C SER A 25 -14.81 2.94 2.40
N ILE A 26 -15.57 1.87 2.12
CA ILE A 26 -16.80 1.89 1.34
C ILE A 26 -17.99 2.18 2.25
N THR A 27 -18.79 3.19 1.91
CA THR A 27 -19.94 3.63 2.71
C THR A 27 -21.28 3.41 1.98
N VAL A 28 -22.35 3.29 2.76
CA VAL A 28 -23.73 3.25 2.25
C VAL A 28 -24.30 4.69 2.22
N GLY A 29 -23.71 5.54 1.37
CA GLY A 29 -24.12 6.92 1.09
C GLY A 29 -23.33 8.04 1.80
N GLY A 30 -23.52 9.29 1.36
CA GLY A 30 -23.01 10.53 1.98
C GLY A 30 -21.85 11.22 1.23
N SER A 31 -21.98 12.56 1.07
CA SER A 31 -21.06 13.54 0.41
C SER A 31 -21.01 13.54 -1.13
N SER A 32 -21.25 14.71 -1.74
CA SER A 32 -21.25 14.95 -3.20
C SER A 32 -19.88 14.89 -3.87
N GLU A 33 -18.80 15.07 -3.09
CA GLU A 33 -17.43 15.08 -3.63
C GLU A 33 -16.97 13.68 -4.06
N LEU A 34 -17.53 12.64 -3.43
CA LEU A 34 -17.23 11.24 -3.72
C LEU A 34 -18.17 10.64 -4.77
N ASP A 35 -19.25 11.34 -5.16
CA ASP A 35 -20.26 10.84 -6.09
C ASP A 35 -19.64 10.47 -7.44
N SER A 36 -18.84 11.39 -8.01
CA SER A 36 -18.20 11.18 -9.30
C SER A 36 -17.13 10.09 -9.25
N LEU A 37 -16.36 10.01 -8.16
CA LEU A 37 -15.39 8.93 -7.97
C LEU A 37 -16.08 7.56 -7.85
N SER A 38 -17.12 7.48 -7.01
CA SER A 38 -17.89 6.26 -6.77
C SER A 38 -18.60 5.77 -8.03
N TYR A 39 -19.15 6.70 -8.81
CA TYR A 39 -19.74 6.41 -10.11
C TYR A 39 -18.68 5.96 -11.13
N ALA A 40 -17.49 6.58 -11.14
CA ALA A 40 -16.38 6.15 -11.99
C ALA A 40 -15.87 4.75 -11.64
N LEU A 41 -15.80 4.41 -10.34
CA LEU A 41 -15.44 3.06 -9.90
C LEU A 41 -16.45 2.02 -10.39
N GLY A 42 -17.74 2.25 -10.15
CA GLY A 42 -18.78 1.35 -10.66
C GLY A 42 -18.79 1.27 -12.19
N SER A 43 -18.56 2.38 -12.88
CA SER A 43 -18.46 2.41 -14.35
C SER A 43 -17.27 1.60 -14.84
N ASN A 44 -16.10 1.75 -14.21
CA ASN A 44 -14.88 1.03 -14.56
C ASN A 44 -15.09 -0.49 -14.42
N ILE A 45 -15.67 -0.94 -13.32
CA ILE A 45 -15.97 -2.36 -13.09
C ILE A 45 -17.02 -2.86 -14.11
N ALA A 46 -18.09 -2.08 -14.35
CA ALA A 46 -19.13 -2.45 -15.30
C ALA A 46 -18.62 -2.54 -16.75
N TYR A 47 -17.74 -1.62 -17.18
CA TYR A 47 -17.09 -1.69 -18.49
C TYR A 47 -16.13 -2.88 -18.59
N MET A 48 -15.36 -3.17 -17.53
CA MET A 48 -14.50 -4.35 -17.47
C MET A 48 -15.33 -5.63 -17.67
N ILE A 49 -16.47 -5.76 -16.99
CA ILE A 49 -17.38 -6.90 -17.16
C ILE A 49 -17.92 -6.94 -18.60
N LYS A 50 -18.42 -5.82 -19.12
CA LYS A 50 -18.99 -5.74 -20.48
C LYS A 50 -17.99 -6.22 -21.54
N TYR A 51 -16.73 -5.79 -21.44
CA TYR A 51 -15.74 -6.05 -22.49
C TYR A 51 -14.94 -7.34 -22.30
N ASN A 52 -14.68 -7.75 -21.06
CA ASN A 52 -13.83 -8.90 -20.79
C ASN A 52 -14.62 -10.15 -20.41
N LEU A 53 -15.83 -9.98 -19.88
CA LEU A 53 -16.71 -11.03 -19.38
C LEU A 53 -18.09 -11.00 -20.02
N GLY A 54 -18.28 -10.28 -21.13
CA GLY A 54 -19.59 -10.10 -21.77
C GLY A 54 -20.17 -11.39 -22.38
N ASP A 55 -19.34 -12.42 -22.57
CA ASP A 55 -19.77 -13.78 -22.90
C ASP A 55 -20.42 -14.50 -21.71
N LEU A 56 -20.13 -14.03 -20.49
CA LEU A 56 -20.73 -14.51 -19.27
C LEU A 56 -21.98 -13.70 -18.98
N ASP A 57 -23.15 -14.34 -19.03
CA ASP A 57 -24.41 -13.78 -18.55
C ASP A 57 -24.39 -13.66 -17.03
N LEU A 58 -23.55 -12.77 -16.48
CA LEU A 58 -23.39 -12.57 -15.03
C LEU A 58 -24.64 -11.90 -14.44
N ASN A 59 -24.91 -12.20 -13.17
CA ASN A 59 -26.03 -11.61 -12.43
C ASN A 59 -25.58 -10.29 -11.75
N TYR A 60 -25.88 -9.17 -12.39
CA TYR A 60 -25.51 -7.82 -11.92
C TYR A 60 -26.09 -7.49 -10.53
N ASP A 61 -27.28 -7.99 -10.20
CA ASP A 61 -27.90 -7.78 -8.89
C ASP A 61 -27.12 -8.51 -7.79
N LYS A 62 -26.50 -9.66 -8.12
CA LYS A 62 -25.63 -10.38 -7.18
C LYS A 62 -24.27 -9.72 -7.03
N ILE A 63 -23.70 -9.15 -8.09
CA ILE A 63 -22.44 -8.39 -8.03
C ILE A 63 -22.63 -7.18 -7.11
N THR A 64 -23.63 -6.34 -7.39
CA THR A 64 -23.91 -5.14 -6.59
C THR A 64 -24.26 -5.49 -5.14
N LYS A 65 -25.02 -6.58 -4.92
CA LYS A 65 -25.26 -7.12 -3.58
C LYS A 65 -23.98 -7.56 -2.86
N GLY A 66 -23.04 -8.21 -3.55
CA GLY A 66 -21.75 -8.61 -2.98
C GLY A 66 -20.94 -7.41 -2.49
N ILE A 67 -20.87 -6.35 -3.30
CA ILE A 67 -20.21 -5.08 -2.94
C ILE A 67 -20.89 -4.45 -1.72
N GLU A 68 -22.23 -4.39 -1.71
CA GLU A 68 -23.00 -3.84 -0.59
C GLU A 68 -22.86 -4.63 0.70
N ASP A 69 -22.95 -5.96 0.62
CA ASP A 69 -22.83 -6.82 1.78
C ASP A 69 -21.41 -6.71 2.36
N PHE A 70 -20.37 -6.69 1.53
CA PHE A 70 -18.99 -6.42 1.96
C PHE A 70 -18.87 -5.06 2.67
N ALA A 71 -19.36 -3.98 2.05
CA ALA A 71 -19.30 -2.63 2.64
C ALA A 71 -20.04 -2.53 3.99
N ARG A 72 -21.00 -3.42 4.26
CA ARG A 72 -21.73 -3.50 5.53
C ARG A 72 -21.15 -4.51 6.51
N GLY A 73 -20.08 -5.23 6.16
CA GLY A 73 -19.55 -6.36 6.95
C GLY A 73 -20.56 -7.52 7.10
N LYS A 74 -21.40 -7.73 6.08
CA LYS A 74 -22.49 -8.72 6.03
C LYS A 74 -22.35 -9.70 4.86
N ASN A 75 -21.18 -9.75 4.23
CA ASN A 75 -20.88 -10.69 3.16
C ASN A 75 -21.03 -12.14 3.64
N SER A 76 -21.67 -12.97 2.83
CA SER A 76 -21.95 -14.38 3.15
C SER A 76 -20.77 -15.33 2.91
N ILE A 77 -19.73 -14.84 2.25
CA ILE A 77 -18.45 -15.52 2.04
C ILE A 77 -17.33 -14.53 2.35
N GLU A 78 -16.21 -15.03 2.88
CA GLU A 78 -15.04 -14.20 3.14
C GLU A 78 -14.34 -13.78 1.84
N PRO A 79 -13.60 -12.65 1.81
CA PRO A 79 -12.87 -12.21 0.62
C PRO A 79 -11.93 -13.28 0.04
N GLU A 80 -11.26 -14.05 0.90
CA GLU A 80 -10.40 -15.16 0.49
C GLU A 80 -11.20 -16.25 -0.26
N GLN A 81 -12.35 -16.65 0.28
CA GLN A 81 -13.24 -17.62 -0.35
C GLN A 81 -13.80 -17.10 -1.68
N ALA A 82 -14.11 -15.80 -1.76
CA ALA A 82 -14.51 -15.16 -3.02
C ALA A 82 -13.41 -15.30 -4.08
N GLY A 83 -12.15 -15.04 -3.71
CA GLY A 83 -10.98 -15.23 -4.58
C GLY A 83 -10.82 -16.67 -5.06
N GLU A 84 -10.95 -17.65 -4.16
CA GLU A 84 -10.88 -19.07 -4.50
C GLU A 84 -11.97 -19.51 -5.49
N ILE A 85 -13.22 -19.05 -5.27
CA ILE A 85 -14.36 -19.33 -6.17
C ILE A 85 -14.07 -18.80 -7.57
N LEU A 86 -13.61 -17.55 -7.66
CA LEU A 86 -13.32 -16.91 -8.95
C LEU A 86 -12.15 -17.59 -9.65
N GLN A 87 -11.07 -17.88 -8.92
CA GLN A 87 -9.91 -18.59 -9.47
C GLN A 87 -10.31 -19.96 -10.00
N ALA A 88 -11.03 -20.77 -9.22
CA ALA A 88 -11.48 -22.09 -9.62
C ALA A 88 -12.36 -22.03 -10.88
N TYR A 89 -13.24 -21.03 -10.96
CA TYR A 89 -14.09 -20.84 -12.13
C TYR A 89 -13.29 -20.46 -13.38
N PHE A 90 -12.42 -19.46 -13.29
CA PHE A 90 -11.69 -18.95 -14.46
C PHE A 90 -10.53 -19.85 -14.92
N MET A 91 -9.99 -20.69 -14.05
CA MET A 91 -8.95 -21.67 -14.40
C MET A 91 -9.51 -23.00 -14.94
N SER A 92 -10.82 -23.25 -14.76
CA SER A 92 -11.44 -24.47 -15.27
C SER A 92 -11.66 -24.38 -16.79
N PRO A 93 -11.42 -25.48 -17.55
CA PRO A 93 -11.85 -25.56 -18.94
C PRO A 93 -13.34 -25.25 -19.05
N ARG A 94 -13.71 -24.35 -19.98
CA ARG A 94 -15.10 -23.98 -20.22
C ARG A 94 -15.67 -24.79 -21.39
N ASP A 95 -16.83 -25.41 -21.15
CA ASP A 95 -17.71 -25.89 -22.23
C ASP A 95 -18.40 -24.69 -22.90
N SER A 96 -19.26 -24.93 -23.90
CA SER A 96 -20.01 -23.86 -24.57
C SER A 96 -21.04 -23.14 -23.69
N VAL A 97 -21.38 -23.71 -22.51
CA VAL A 97 -22.30 -23.10 -21.55
C VAL A 97 -21.51 -22.45 -20.41
N PRO A 98 -21.69 -21.14 -20.15
CA PRO A 98 -20.86 -20.43 -19.17
C PRO A 98 -21.11 -20.87 -17.72
N PHE A 99 -22.33 -21.29 -17.37
CA PHE A 99 -22.68 -21.72 -16.02
C PHE A 99 -23.44 -23.05 -16.02
N ARG A 100 -23.11 -23.93 -15.07
CA ARG A 100 -23.78 -25.23 -14.86
C ARG A 100 -25.19 -25.09 -14.28
N SER A 101 -25.48 -23.97 -13.61
CA SER A 101 -26.79 -23.65 -13.04
C SER A 101 -26.91 -22.15 -12.73
N GLU A 102 -28.14 -21.68 -12.51
CA GLU A 102 -28.40 -20.32 -12.01
C GLU A 102 -27.75 -20.08 -10.64
N ALA A 103 -27.79 -21.08 -9.74
CA ALA A 103 -27.11 -20.99 -8.45
C ALA A 103 -25.60 -20.77 -8.60
N GLN A 104 -24.97 -21.43 -9.58
CA GLN A 104 -23.54 -21.23 -9.86
C GLN A 104 -23.28 -19.82 -10.41
N ARG A 105 -24.11 -19.35 -11.36
CA ARG A 105 -24.04 -17.97 -11.89
C ARG A 105 -24.12 -16.95 -10.75
N ASP A 106 -25.09 -17.11 -9.87
CA ASP A 106 -25.32 -16.20 -8.74
C ASP A 106 -24.15 -16.23 -7.75
N SER A 107 -23.60 -17.40 -7.46
CA SER A 107 -22.44 -17.56 -6.58
C SER A 107 -21.19 -16.87 -7.14
N ILE A 108 -20.89 -17.05 -8.44
CA ILE A 108 -19.74 -16.41 -9.10
C ILE A 108 -19.93 -14.90 -9.17
N SER A 109 -21.14 -14.44 -9.48
CA SER A 109 -21.49 -13.03 -9.55
C SER A 109 -21.37 -12.36 -8.17
N TYR A 110 -21.84 -13.02 -7.11
CA TYR A 110 -21.69 -12.54 -5.74
C TYR A 110 -20.23 -12.49 -5.30
N ALA A 111 -19.46 -13.55 -5.59
CA ALA A 111 -18.02 -13.60 -5.31
C ALA A 111 -17.26 -12.47 -6.01
N LEU A 112 -17.59 -12.18 -7.27
CA LEU A 112 -17.03 -11.02 -7.97
C LEU A 112 -17.34 -9.72 -7.23
N GLY A 113 -18.57 -9.54 -6.75
CA GLY A 113 -18.94 -8.38 -5.95
C GLY A 113 -18.14 -8.23 -4.65
N VAL A 114 -17.98 -9.33 -3.90
CA VAL A 114 -17.18 -9.34 -2.65
C VAL A 114 -15.70 -9.05 -2.93
N ASP A 115 -15.13 -9.67 -3.97
CA ASP A 115 -13.74 -9.45 -4.39
C ASP A 115 -13.48 -7.98 -4.77
N GLN A 116 -14.38 -7.38 -5.56
CA GLN A 116 -14.26 -5.96 -5.92
C GLN A 116 -14.42 -5.03 -4.71
N GLY A 117 -15.33 -5.36 -3.79
CA GLY A 117 -15.47 -4.66 -2.50
C GLY A 117 -14.17 -4.69 -1.70
N ASN A 118 -13.59 -5.88 -1.53
CA ASN A 118 -12.33 -6.07 -0.84
C ASN A 118 -11.17 -5.32 -1.50
N GLY A 119 -11.09 -5.34 -2.84
CA GLY A 119 -10.06 -4.60 -3.57
C GLY A 119 -10.15 -3.09 -3.37
N MET A 120 -11.35 -2.52 -3.37
CA MET A 120 -11.56 -1.08 -3.11
C MET A 120 -11.19 -0.69 -1.67
N ASP A 121 -11.52 -1.53 -0.68
CA ASP A 121 -11.17 -1.31 0.73
C ASP A 121 -9.66 -1.43 0.96
N ALA A 122 -9.01 -2.44 0.38
CA ALA A 122 -7.56 -2.60 0.42
C ALA A 122 -6.83 -1.39 -0.22
N ALA A 123 -7.39 -0.83 -1.29
CA ALA A 123 -6.91 0.39 -1.92
C ALA A 123 -7.32 1.68 -1.19
N ARG A 124 -8.06 1.56 -0.08
CA ARG A 124 -8.54 2.65 0.78
C ARG A 124 -9.34 3.70 0.00
N VAL A 125 -10.14 3.24 -0.97
CA VAL A 125 -10.93 4.13 -1.82
C VAL A 125 -12.24 4.48 -1.11
N PRO A 126 -12.52 5.77 -0.85
CA PRO A 126 -13.74 6.22 -0.18
C PRO A 126 -14.90 6.21 -1.16
N ALA A 127 -15.48 5.03 -1.39
CA ALA A 127 -16.51 4.82 -2.39
C ALA A 127 -17.91 4.64 -1.78
N GLN A 128 -18.94 5.09 -2.49
CA GLN A 128 -20.33 4.92 -2.09
C GLN A 128 -21.01 3.85 -2.94
N THR A 129 -21.57 2.82 -2.28
CA THR A 129 -22.27 1.73 -2.98
C THR A 129 -23.45 2.22 -3.80
N LYS A 130 -24.15 3.27 -3.34
CA LYS A 130 -25.25 3.93 -4.08
C LYS A 130 -24.85 4.29 -5.52
N TRP A 131 -23.70 4.95 -5.68
CA TRP A 131 -23.25 5.45 -6.98
C TRP A 131 -22.55 4.38 -7.80
N ILE A 132 -21.88 3.43 -7.13
CA ILE A 132 -21.39 2.20 -7.79
C ILE A 132 -22.57 1.48 -8.46
N ASN A 133 -23.62 1.18 -7.70
CA ASN A 133 -24.80 0.48 -8.22
C ASN A 133 -25.48 1.24 -9.35
N LYS A 134 -25.62 2.56 -9.20
CA LYS A 134 -26.16 3.41 -10.27
C LYS A 134 -25.32 3.29 -11.55
N ALA A 135 -23.99 3.28 -11.45
CA ALA A 135 -23.13 3.13 -12.61
C ALA A 135 -23.30 1.77 -13.30
N PHE A 136 -23.47 0.67 -12.56
CA PHE A 136 -23.78 -0.64 -13.14
C PHE A 136 -25.08 -0.62 -13.95
N VAL A 137 -26.14 0.01 -13.41
CA VAL A 137 -27.43 0.16 -14.10
C VAL A 137 -27.28 0.99 -15.37
N ASP A 138 -26.64 2.15 -15.27
CA ASP A 138 -26.47 3.09 -16.36
C ASP A 138 -25.60 2.51 -17.50
N VAL A 139 -24.48 1.85 -17.18
CA VAL A 139 -23.60 1.21 -18.18
C VAL A 139 -24.31 0.06 -18.89
N LYS A 140 -25.09 -0.74 -18.16
CA LYS A 140 -25.91 -1.81 -18.76
C LYS A 140 -26.98 -1.26 -19.70
N ALA A 141 -27.54 -0.09 -19.38
CA ALA A 141 -28.51 0.62 -20.21
C ALA A 141 -27.87 1.44 -21.35
N GLU A 142 -26.54 1.42 -21.48
CA GLU A 142 -25.76 2.25 -22.42
C GLU A 142 -26.03 3.76 -22.25
N HIS A 143 -26.36 4.19 -21.04
CA HIS A 143 -26.75 5.56 -20.72
C HIS A 143 -25.96 6.08 -19.50
N SER A 144 -24.64 6.21 -19.67
CA SER A 144 -23.76 6.66 -18.60
C SER A 144 -23.92 8.17 -18.32
N ALA A 145 -23.81 8.55 -17.05
CA ALA A 145 -23.79 9.94 -16.61
C ALA A 145 -22.52 10.69 -17.09
N PHE A 146 -21.52 9.98 -17.60
CA PHE A 146 -20.29 10.55 -18.15
C PHE A 146 -20.30 10.71 -19.68
N GLY A 147 -21.45 10.51 -20.31
CA GLY A 147 -21.63 10.58 -21.76
C GLY A 147 -21.90 9.20 -22.36
N GLU A 148 -21.67 9.06 -23.66
CA GLU A 148 -21.95 7.83 -24.40
C GLU A 148 -20.67 7.25 -25.02
N GLY A 149 -20.65 5.92 -25.20
CA GLY A 149 -19.55 5.19 -25.83
C GLY A 149 -18.17 5.51 -25.24
N GLN A 150 -17.19 5.76 -26.11
CA GLN A 150 -15.79 5.98 -25.73
C GLN A 150 -15.57 7.22 -24.87
N ASP A 151 -16.45 8.23 -24.93
CA ASP A 151 -16.31 9.44 -24.14
C ASP A 151 -16.60 9.19 -22.65
N ALA A 152 -17.55 8.30 -22.35
CA ALA A 152 -17.87 7.87 -21.00
C ALA A 152 -16.70 7.08 -20.38
N GLU A 153 -16.08 6.19 -21.16
CA GLU A 153 -14.92 5.42 -20.76
C GLU A 153 -13.70 6.32 -20.50
N ARG A 154 -13.42 7.26 -21.41
CA ARG A 154 -12.32 8.22 -21.25
C ARG A 154 -12.50 9.08 -19.99
N THR A 155 -13.73 9.52 -19.72
CA THR A 155 -14.05 10.28 -18.52
C THR A 155 -13.88 9.44 -17.25
N THR A 156 -14.35 8.20 -17.27
CA THR A 156 -14.16 7.23 -16.18
C THR A 156 -12.68 7.05 -15.85
N MET A 157 -11.86 6.77 -16.87
CA MET A 157 -10.42 6.57 -16.70
C MET A 157 -9.72 7.83 -16.20
N ARG A 158 -10.11 9.02 -16.68
CA ARG A 158 -9.55 10.30 -16.21
C ARG A 158 -9.81 10.53 -14.73
N ILE A 159 -11.04 10.26 -14.26
CA ILE A 159 -11.40 10.41 -12.84
C ILE A 159 -10.60 9.43 -11.99
N MET A 160 -10.55 8.17 -12.40
CA MET A 160 -9.78 7.12 -11.72
C MET A 160 -8.28 7.46 -11.66
N GLN A 161 -7.70 7.90 -12.78
CA GLN A 161 -6.31 8.31 -12.85
C GLN A 161 -6.02 9.50 -11.94
N ASN A 162 -6.87 10.54 -11.95
CA ASN A 162 -6.71 11.67 -11.05
C ASN A 162 -6.76 11.25 -9.58
N TRP A 163 -7.69 10.36 -9.23
CA TRP A 163 -7.78 9.82 -7.88
C TRP A 163 -6.48 9.12 -7.46
N PHE A 164 -6.04 8.10 -8.20
CA PHE A 164 -4.90 7.29 -7.80
C PHE A 164 -3.55 8.01 -7.94
N MET A 165 -3.42 8.96 -8.87
CA MET A 165 -2.16 9.68 -9.10
C MET A 165 -2.03 10.97 -8.29
N VAL A 166 -3.14 11.56 -7.84
CA VAL A 166 -3.13 12.89 -7.22
C VAL A 166 -3.80 12.89 -5.86
N GLU A 167 -5.07 12.50 -5.78
CA GLU A 167 -5.85 12.68 -4.54
C GLU A 167 -5.50 11.64 -3.47
N ALA A 168 -5.39 10.36 -3.84
CA ALA A 168 -5.03 9.31 -2.89
C ALA A 168 -3.62 9.50 -2.28
N PRO A 169 -2.56 9.79 -3.06
CA PRO A 169 -1.24 10.06 -2.48
C PRO A 169 -1.22 11.26 -1.51
N LYS A 170 -1.95 12.35 -1.84
CA LYS A 170 -2.09 13.51 -0.95
C LYS A 170 -2.81 13.16 0.35
N MET A 171 -3.91 12.41 0.25
CA MET A 171 -4.66 11.94 1.41
C MET A 171 -3.78 11.08 2.32
N PHE A 172 -3.03 10.12 1.77
CA PHE A 172 -2.16 9.24 2.55
C PHE A 172 -0.99 10.00 3.20
N LEU A 173 -0.37 10.95 2.47
CA LEU A 173 0.66 11.80 3.04
C LEU A 173 0.13 12.61 4.21
N LYS A 174 -1.03 13.27 4.01
CA LYS A 174 -1.65 14.08 5.06
C LYS A 174 -1.99 13.26 6.30
N GLU A 175 -2.51 12.05 6.15
CA GLU A 175 -2.80 11.16 7.27
C GLU A 175 -1.53 10.80 8.06
N SER A 176 -0.45 10.46 7.37
CA SER A 176 0.85 10.21 8.00
C SER A 176 1.40 11.44 8.72
N GLU A 177 1.31 12.63 8.10
CA GLU A 177 1.73 13.89 8.71
C GLU A 177 0.91 14.24 9.95
N ASP A 178 -0.43 14.12 9.88
CA ASP A 178 -1.32 14.39 11.01
C ASP A 178 -1.08 13.41 12.16
N PHE A 179 -0.85 12.12 11.84
CA PHE A 179 -0.47 11.10 12.80
C PHE A 179 0.86 11.43 13.50
N LEU A 180 1.91 11.73 12.73
CA LEU A 180 3.22 12.08 13.28
C LEU A 180 3.18 13.37 14.10
N ALA A 181 2.39 14.36 13.68
CA ALA A 181 2.19 15.59 14.43
C ALA A 181 1.50 15.35 15.78
N ASP A 182 0.66 14.33 15.91
CA ASP A 182 0.09 13.93 17.20
C ASP A 182 1.13 13.24 18.09
N ILE A 183 1.94 12.33 17.50
CA ILE A 183 3.06 11.68 18.20
C ILE A 183 4.06 12.70 18.73
N GLU A 184 4.42 13.71 17.94
CA GLU A 184 5.37 14.77 18.30
C GLU A 184 4.95 15.56 19.55
N LYS A 185 3.65 15.64 19.87
CA LYS A 185 3.18 16.34 21.08
C LYS A 185 3.65 15.67 22.37
N ASP A 186 3.96 14.37 22.32
CA ASP A 186 4.53 13.65 23.45
C ASP A 186 6.02 13.99 23.58
N LYS A 187 6.37 14.66 24.68
CA LYS A 187 7.71 15.19 24.97
C LYS A 187 8.81 14.12 25.05
N LYS A 188 8.46 12.82 25.09
CA LYS A 188 9.46 11.75 25.01
C LYS A 188 10.13 11.65 23.64
N TRP A 189 9.48 12.17 22.60
CA TRP A 189 10.02 12.19 21.24
C TRP A 189 10.84 13.45 21.03
N GLN A 190 12.06 13.25 20.54
CA GLN A 190 12.89 14.30 19.97
C GLN A 190 12.67 14.34 18.46
N LYS A 191 12.95 15.49 17.84
CA LYS A 191 12.83 15.67 16.38
C LYS A 191 14.12 16.22 15.80
N THR A 192 14.62 15.60 14.74
CA THR A 192 15.76 16.12 13.97
C THR A 192 15.32 17.16 12.94
N GLU A 193 16.27 17.84 12.29
CA GLU A 193 15.96 18.81 11.23
C GLU A 193 15.26 18.18 10.02
N SER A 194 15.50 16.88 9.76
CA SER A 194 14.87 16.14 8.66
C SER A 194 13.43 15.70 8.98
N GLY A 195 12.99 15.87 10.24
CA GLY A 195 11.69 15.44 10.72
C GLY A 195 11.66 14.03 11.31
N LEU A 196 12.81 13.37 11.50
CA LEU A 196 12.88 12.09 12.21
C LEU A 196 12.44 12.29 13.66
N LEU A 197 11.37 11.60 14.07
CA LEU A 197 10.97 11.55 15.48
C LEU A 197 11.68 10.36 16.12
N TYR A 198 12.37 10.56 17.24
CA TYR A 198 13.14 9.49 17.86
C TYR A 198 13.20 9.57 19.39
N GLN A 199 13.52 8.44 20.00
CA GLN A 199 13.80 8.29 21.41
C GLN A 199 14.98 7.33 21.56
N ILE A 200 16.10 7.81 22.10
CA ILE A 200 17.20 6.95 22.51
C ILE A 200 16.77 6.22 23.80
N VAL A 201 16.78 4.89 23.74
CA VAL A 201 16.46 4.00 24.87
C VAL A 201 17.74 3.65 25.63
N GLU A 202 18.80 3.34 24.88
CA GLU A 202 20.15 3.10 25.39
C GLU A 202 21.13 3.80 24.44
N GLU A 203 22.04 4.63 24.96
CA GLU A 203 22.99 5.39 24.12
C GLU A 203 24.02 4.50 23.42
N GLY A 204 24.42 3.41 24.08
CA GLY A 204 25.56 2.58 23.66
C GLY A 204 26.92 3.25 23.93
N ASP A 205 27.98 2.66 23.38
CA ASP A 205 29.34 3.19 23.44
C ASP A 205 29.53 4.28 22.37
N ALA A 206 29.55 5.53 22.81
CA ALA A 206 29.68 6.69 21.94
C ALA A 206 31.01 6.74 21.16
N GLU A 207 32.06 6.07 21.64
CA GLU A 207 33.33 5.96 20.91
C GLU A 207 33.22 5.02 19.69
N LEU A 208 32.21 4.15 19.68
CA LEU A 208 31.91 3.18 18.63
C LEU A 208 30.63 3.55 17.86
N ARG A 209 30.39 4.84 17.64
CA ARG A 209 29.29 5.33 16.79
C ARG A 209 29.68 5.28 15.30
N PRO A 210 28.79 4.88 14.38
CA PRO A 210 29.07 4.99 12.95
C PRO A 210 29.31 6.46 12.57
N THR A 211 30.35 6.71 11.77
CA THR A 211 30.75 8.08 11.39
C THR A 211 30.53 8.36 9.90
N LYS A 212 30.44 7.30 9.08
CA LYS A 212 30.18 7.39 7.65
C LYS A 212 28.91 6.63 7.32
N VAL A 213 28.16 7.12 6.35
CA VAL A 213 27.03 6.36 5.78
C VAL A 213 27.50 5.11 5.03
N THR A 214 28.79 4.97 4.72
CA THR A 214 29.34 3.73 4.15
C THR A 214 29.69 2.67 5.19
N ASP A 215 29.69 3.03 6.48
CA ASP A 215 29.91 2.07 7.56
C ASP A 215 28.83 0.99 7.53
N LYS A 216 29.23 -0.24 7.83
CA LYS A 216 28.32 -1.38 7.94
C LYS A 216 27.94 -1.58 9.41
N VAL A 217 26.67 -1.84 9.66
CA VAL A 217 26.15 -2.07 11.01
C VAL A 217 25.52 -3.44 11.11
N LYS A 218 25.60 -4.04 12.30
CA LYS A 218 24.86 -5.24 12.68
C LYS A 218 23.80 -4.86 13.67
N VAL A 219 22.54 -5.22 13.40
CA VAL A 219 21.41 -4.76 14.20
C VAL A 219 20.40 -5.87 14.48
N HIS A 220 19.72 -5.75 15.61
CA HIS A 220 18.36 -6.27 15.74
C HIS A 220 17.34 -5.16 15.49
N TYR A 221 16.19 -5.51 14.90
CA TYR A 221 15.15 -4.52 14.67
C TYR A 221 13.73 -5.11 14.58
N LYS A 222 12.77 -4.21 14.75
CA LYS A 222 11.34 -4.45 14.54
C LYS A 222 10.73 -3.25 13.83
N GLY A 223 10.04 -3.48 12.71
CA GLY A 223 9.33 -2.47 11.94
C GLY A 223 7.81 -2.62 12.07
N LEU A 224 7.11 -1.54 12.41
CA LEU A 224 5.65 -1.48 12.54
C LEU A 224 5.04 -0.36 11.70
N ASN A 225 3.85 -0.56 11.15
CA ASN A 225 3.08 0.50 10.50
C ASN A 225 2.30 1.35 11.52
N MET A 226 1.59 2.40 11.06
CA MET A 226 0.78 3.28 11.92
C MET A 226 -0.34 2.56 12.71
N LYS A 227 -0.74 1.36 12.29
CA LYS A 227 -1.73 0.53 12.98
C LYS A 227 -1.10 -0.36 14.06
N GLY A 228 0.23 -0.34 14.20
CA GLY A 228 0.99 -1.22 15.09
C GLY A 228 1.19 -2.64 14.54
N GLU A 229 0.86 -2.88 13.28
CA GLU A 229 1.06 -4.17 12.62
C GLU A 229 2.53 -4.28 12.20
N GLN A 230 3.13 -5.43 12.48
CA GLN A 230 4.52 -5.70 12.14
C GLN A 230 4.65 -6.08 10.67
N PHE A 231 5.54 -5.40 9.94
CA PHE A 231 5.83 -5.72 8.54
C PHE A 231 7.20 -6.39 8.35
N ASP A 232 8.14 -6.20 9.29
CA ASP A 232 9.45 -6.83 9.23
C ASP A 232 10.08 -6.90 10.64
N SER A 233 10.84 -7.97 10.91
CA SER A 233 11.63 -8.12 12.13
C SER A 233 12.78 -9.10 11.94
N SER A 234 13.97 -8.74 12.43
CA SER A 234 15.08 -9.70 12.49
C SER A 234 14.93 -10.73 13.59
N TYR A 235 14.14 -10.44 14.64
CA TYR A 235 13.87 -11.39 15.72
C TYR A 235 13.11 -12.62 15.23
N ASP A 236 12.16 -12.45 14.29
CA ASP A 236 11.40 -13.55 13.70
C ASP A 236 12.28 -14.48 12.85
N ARG A 237 13.40 -13.96 12.34
CA ARG A 237 14.40 -14.75 11.61
C ARG A 237 15.40 -15.43 12.54
N GLY A 238 15.44 -15.05 13.82
CA GLY A 238 16.34 -15.62 14.82
C GLY A 238 17.79 -15.18 14.73
N GLU A 239 18.14 -14.24 13.83
CA GLU A 239 19.50 -13.75 13.65
C GLU A 239 19.54 -12.23 13.37
N PRO A 240 20.61 -11.52 13.78
CA PRO A 240 20.79 -10.11 13.44
C PRO A 240 20.90 -9.88 11.93
N ALA A 241 20.54 -8.68 11.50
CA ALA A 241 20.72 -8.25 10.12
C ALA A 241 21.92 -7.31 9.99
N GLU A 242 22.56 -7.33 8.83
CA GLU A 242 23.73 -6.52 8.56
C GLU A 242 23.53 -5.67 7.31
N PHE A 243 23.74 -4.36 7.42
CA PHE A 243 23.52 -3.41 6.33
C PHE A 243 24.60 -2.33 6.30
N PRO A 244 25.07 -1.91 5.11
CA PRO A 244 25.74 -0.63 4.99
C PRO A 244 24.70 0.50 5.11
N LEU A 245 25.01 1.56 5.86
CA LEU A 245 24.05 2.61 6.20
C LEU A 245 23.56 3.41 4.98
N ASN A 246 24.25 3.35 3.84
CA ASN A 246 23.86 3.96 2.57
C ASN A 246 22.94 3.08 1.71
N ALA A 247 22.66 1.84 2.12
CA ALA A 247 21.74 0.92 1.44
C ALA A 247 20.40 0.74 2.16
N VAL A 248 20.16 1.52 3.22
CA VAL A 248 18.89 1.55 3.96
C VAL A 248 18.14 2.86 3.70
N ILE A 249 16.87 2.93 4.13
CA ILE A 249 16.07 4.16 4.03
C ILE A 249 16.70 5.31 4.83
N LYS A 250 16.51 6.55 4.39
CA LYS A 250 17.22 7.73 4.94
C LYS A 250 17.06 7.87 6.47
N GLY A 251 15.86 7.63 6.98
CA GLY A 251 15.61 7.72 8.43
C GLY A 251 16.34 6.65 9.24
N TRP A 252 16.63 5.49 8.64
CA TRP A 252 17.49 4.48 9.26
C TRP A 252 18.95 4.91 9.28
N SER A 253 19.47 5.41 8.15
CA SER A 253 20.83 5.94 8.07
C SER A 253 21.05 7.01 9.14
N GLU A 254 20.12 7.96 9.24
CA GLU A 254 20.17 9.04 10.22
C GLU A 254 20.01 8.53 11.67
N GLY A 255 18.98 7.73 11.95
CA GLY A 255 18.65 7.29 13.30
C GLY A 255 19.70 6.37 13.92
N VAL A 256 20.27 5.44 13.14
CA VAL A 256 21.31 4.52 13.64
C VAL A 256 22.62 5.27 13.93
N MET A 257 22.94 6.30 13.14
CA MET A 257 24.11 7.15 13.40
C MET A 257 23.99 7.99 14.68
N LEU A 258 22.80 8.05 15.32
CA LEU A 258 22.64 8.64 16.65
C LEU A 258 23.06 7.69 17.78
N LEU A 259 23.31 6.41 17.52
CA LEU A 259 23.65 5.42 18.52
C LEU A 259 25.14 5.08 18.54
N GLY A 260 25.66 4.82 19.73
CA GLY A 260 26.89 4.05 19.91
C GLY A 260 26.63 2.54 19.83
N GLN A 261 27.67 1.74 19.66
CA GLN A 261 27.55 0.28 19.69
C GLN A 261 26.92 -0.20 21.02
N GLY A 262 25.99 -1.14 20.96
CA GLY A 262 25.16 -1.57 22.10
C GLY A 262 23.96 -0.67 22.37
N GLY A 263 23.78 0.40 21.60
CA GLY A 263 22.68 1.35 21.76
C GLY A 263 21.34 0.83 21.23
N LYS A 264 20.25 1.44 21.70
CA LYS A 264 18.88 1.15 21.28
C LYS A 264 18.12 2.44 21.02
N ILE A 265 17.40 2.49 19.91
CA ILE A 265 16.59 3.64 19.49
C ILE A 265 15.21 3.19 19.07
N LYS A 266 14.22 4.02 19.37
CA LYS A 266 12.87 3.96 18.81
C LYS A 266 12.71 5.15 17.88
N MET A 267 12.13 4.97 16.71
CA MET A 267 11.99 6.05 15.74
C MET A 267 10.71 5.93 14.91
N TRP A 268 10.10 7.08 14.64
CA TRP A 268 9.03 7.27 13.68
C TRP A 268 9.57 8.07 12.50
N LEU A 269 9.39 7.52 11.31
CA LEU A 269 9.91 8.07 10.06
C LEU A 269 8.76 8.70 9.28
N HIS A 270 8.96 9.97 8.91
CA HIS A 270 8.17 10.62 7.87
C HIS A 270 8.29 9.85 6.54
N PRO A 271 7.27 9.83 5.66
CA PRO A 271 7.35 9.19 4.35
C PRO A 271 8.60 9.54 3.53
N ASP A 272 9.07 10.80 3.59
CA ASP A 272 10.28 11.26 2.90
C ASP A 272 11.59 10.64 3.43
N LEU A 273 11.56 10.11 4.66
CA LEU A 273 12.64 9.38 5.31
C LEU A 273 12.51 7.86 5.13
N ALA A 274 11.40 7.40 4.53
CA ALA A 274 11.08 6.01 4.29
C ALA A 274 10.96 5.71 2.77
N TYR A 275 9.80 5.21 2.32
CA TYR A 275 9.57 4.77 0.94
C TYR A 275 8.77 5.78 0.08
N GLY A 276 8.39 6.93 0.65
CA GLY A 276 7.65 7.98 -0.06
C GLY A 276 6.35 7.48 -0.71
N PRO A 277 6.01 7.91 -1.94
CA PRO A 277 4.73 7.60 -2.57
C PRO A 277 4.60 6.17 -3.08
N GLN A 278 5.60 5.32 -2.87
CA GLN A 278 5.59 3.93 -3.35
C GLN A 278 4.94 3.02 -2.30
N ALA A 279 4.08 2.11 -2.76
CA ALA A 279 3.64 0.98 -1.95
C ALA A 279 4.71 -0.12 -2.03
N MET A 280 5.24 -0.54 -0.88
CA MET A 280 6.25 -1.61 -0.83
C MET A 280 5.63 -2.97 -0.53
N SER A 281 4.55 -2.99 0.26
CA SER A 281 3.80 -4.19 0.62
C SER A 281 2.37 -3.82 1.00
N PRO A 282 1.46 -4.79 1.25
CA PRO A 282 0.14 -4.50 1.79
C PRO A 282 0.17 -3.73 3.12
N GLU A 283 1.18 -3.97 3.96
CA GLU A 283 1.39 -3.33 5.26
C GLU A 283 2.07 -1.96 5.13
N ILE A 284 2.87 -1.76 4.07
CA ILE A 284 3.60 -0.53 3.75
C ILE A 284 3.00 0.11 2.50
N GLY A 285 1.88 0.80 2.70
CA GLY A 285 1.21 1.55 1.64
C GLY A 285 1.94 2.83 1.21
N PRO A 286 1.44 3.51 0.17
CA PRO A 286 2.00 4.78 -0.29
C PRO A 286 2.00 5.83 0.81
N ASN A 287 3.08 6.60 0.90
CA ASN A 287 3.28 7.66 1.88
C ASN A 287 3.03 7.21 3.34
N ALA A 288 3.39 5.97 3.68
CA ALA A 288 3.23 5.45 5.03
C ALA A 288 4.33 5.98 5.97
N ALA A 289 3.93 6.56 7.11
CA ALA A 289 4.82 6.73 8.25
C ALA A 289 5.14 5.37 8.88
N LEU A 290 6.41 5.16 9.23
CA LEU A 290 6.88 3.86 9.74
C LEU A 290 7.52 4.02 11.10
N TYR A 291 7.30 3.01 11.95
CA TYR A 291 7.94 2.89 13.24
C TYR A 291 9.02 1.83 13.21
N PHE A 292 10.14 2.11 13.88
CA PHE A 292 11.19 1.12 14.11
C PHE A 292 11.68 1.14 15.55
N GLU A 293 11.97 -0.05 16.05
CA GLU A 293 12.88 -0.25 17.18
C GLU A 293 14.16 -0.87 16.62
N VAL A 294 15.31 -0.30 16.94
CA VAL A 294 16.61 -0.78 16.47
C VAL A 294 17.56 -0.91 17.64
N GLU A 295 18.26 -2.03 17.71
CA GLU A 295 19.37 -2.30 18.61
C GLU A 295 20.65 -2.45 17.78
N LEU A 296 21.61 -1.57 18.00
CA LEU A 296 22.90 -1.57 17.31
C LEU A 296 23.86 -2.51 18.04
N LEU A 297 24.18 -3.65 17.43
CA LEU A 297 25.03 -4.68 18.04
C LEU A 297 26.51 -4.44 17.75
N GLU A 298 26.83 -4.03 16.52
CA GLU A 298 28.19 -3.88 16.04
C GLU A 298 28.30 -2.80 14.96
N VAL A 299 29.38 -2.03 15.00
CA VAL A 299 29.77 -1.10 13.94
C VAL A 299 31.04 -1.63 13.27
N MET A 300 30.98 -1.79 11.95
CA MET A 300 32.08 -2.23 11.09
C MET A 300 32.47 -1.06 10.17
N PRO A 301 33.50 -0.27 10.54
CA PRO A 301 33.89 0.93 9.80
C PRO A 301 34.34 0.63 8.37
N ASP A 302 34.00 1.50 7.44
CA ASP A 302 34.56 1.48 6.09
C ASP A 302 35.96 2.11 6.08
N ILE A 303 36.97 1.23 5.93
CA ILE A 303 38.40 1.56 5.97
C ILE A 303 38.96 1.86 4.57
N THR A 304 38.11 2.13 3.58
CA THR A 304 38.60 2.64 2.29
C THR A 304 39.40 3.93 2.50
N VAL A 305 40.70 3.86 2.22
CA VAL A 305 41.61 5.00 2.31
C VAL A 305 41.33 5.86 1.09
N GLU A 306 40.77 7.05 1.28
CA GLU A 306 40.76 8.07 0.23
C GLU A 306 42.22 8.38 -0.11
N GLU A 307 42.64 7.98 -1.30
CA GLU A 307 43.95 8.31 -1.84
C GLU A 307 44.05 9.84 -1.90
N PRO A 308 45.06 10.47 -1.28
CA PRO A 308 45.14 11.92 -1.27
C PRO A 308 45.25 12.40 -2.71
N ALA A 309 44.36 13.34 -3.09
CA ALA A 309 44.40 13.98 -4.40
C ALA A 309 45.84 14.43 -4.69
N GLU A 310 46.44 13.86 -5.74
CA GLU A 310 47.77 14.25 -6.20
C GLU A 310 47.78 15.77 -6.34
N ALA A 311 48.59 16.42 -5.51
CA ALA A 311 48.86 17.84 -5.66
C ALA A 311 49.42 18.04 -7.07
N GLU A 312 48.69 18.78 -7.90
CA GLU A 312 49.17 19.24 -9.20
C GLU A 312 50.54 19.88 -8.99
N ALA A 313 51.58 19.20 -9.47
CA ALA A 313 52.92 19.75 -9.48
C ALA A 313 52.91 20.94 -10.45
N GLU A 314 52.95 22.16 -9.90
CA GLU A 314 53.29 23.36 -10.66
C GLU A 314 54.64 23.13 -11.34
N GLU A 315 54.59 22.93 -12.65
CA GLU A 315 55.76 22.87 -13.51
C GLU A 315 56.38 24.27 -13.54
N VAL A 316 57.42 24.46 -12.72
CA VAL A 316 58.26 25.66 -12.73
C VAL A 316 59.01 25.68 -14.05
N VAL A 317 58.51 26.46 -15.01
CA VAL A 317 59.23 26.79 -16.25
C VAL A 317 60.38 27.73 -15.87
N ALA A 318 61.59 27.19 -15.81
CA ALA A 318 62.82 27.97 -15.74
C ALA A 318 63.18 28.55 -17.12
N GLU A 319 63.67 29.79 -17.10
CA GLU A 319 64.08 30.66 -18.23
C GLU A 319 64.95 30.02 -19.33
#